data_AF-A0A2V3UX67-F1
#
_entry.id   AF-A0A2V3UX67-F1
#
_cell.length_a   1.000
_cell.length_b   1.000
_cell.length_c   1.000
_cell.angle_alpha   90.00
_cell.angle_beta   90.00
_cell.angle_gamma   90.00
#
_symmetry.space_group_name_H-M   'P 1'
#
loop_
_entity.id
_entity.type
_entity.pdbx_description
1 polymer ?
#
loop_
_entity_poly.entity_id
_entity_poly.type
_entity_poly.pdbx_seq_one_letter_code
_entity_poly.pdbx_strand_id
1 'polypeptide(L)'
;MWGQAMAGFGLWCARAGLTGLIAAAIVMPSALTASATERPGRQDSGEREMNFSHVTSHALAEALVRRGDLIRVRPFPERFGGPATPENSVYVPANTEVALDFAHDRISGLIDLKSIDRMVVKPRYRGKSVVPVAITYICKGKGKGSITMTIDIW
;
A
#
# COMPACT_ATOMS: atom_id res chain seq x y z
N MET A 1 -33.28 1.46 -8.90
CA MET A 1 -33.07 1.85 -10.31
C MET A 1 -32.04 2.97 -10.36
N TRP A 2 -30.78 2.62 -10.62
CA TRP A 2 -29.65 3.51 -10.93
C TRP A 2 -28.77 2.59 -11.81
N GLY A 3 -28.71 2.73 -13.13
CA GLY A 3 -28.33 3.90 -13.90
C GLY A 3 -27.00 3.53 -14.56
N GLN A 4 -27.07 2.89 -15.74
CA GLN A 4 -25.93 2.36 -16.48
C GLN A 4 -24.98 3.46 -16.94
N ALA A 5 -23.67 3.21 -16.87
CA ALA A 5 -22.70 3.74 -17.82
C ALA A 5 -21.55 2.74 -17.96
N MET A 6 -21.39 2.23 -19.18
CA MET A 6 -20.36 1.29 -19.61
C MET A 6 -19.11 2.01 -20.13
N ALA A 7 -18.02 1.22 -20.17
CA ALA A 7 -17.00 1.13 -21.22
C ALA A 7 -15.87 2.17 -21.28
N GLY A 8 -14.66 1.63 -21.50
CA GLY A 8 -13.50 2.40 -21.94
C GLY A 8 -12.14 1.70 -21.77
N PHE A 9 -11.97 0.49 -22.29
CA PHE A 9 -10.65 -0.13 -22.50
C PHE A 9 -9.94 0.61 -23.66
N GLY A 10 -8.75 1.14 -23.41
CA GLY A 10 -7.92 1.81 -24.42
C GLY A 10 -6.54 1.15 -24.51
N LEU A 11 -6.46 0.09 -25.30
CA LEU A 11 -5.24 -0.53 -25.79
C LEU A 11 -4.67 0.35 -26.92
N TRP A 12 -3.41 0.78 -26.85
CA TRP A 12 -2.75 1.47 -27.97
C TRP A 12 -1.46 0.76 -28.35
N CYS A 13 -1.53 -0.04 -29.41
CA CYS A 13 -0.39 -0.52 -30.19
C CYS A 13 -0.43 0.13 -31.57
N ALA A 14 0.69 0.78 -31.91
CA ALA A 14 1.34 0.94 -33.22
C ALA A 14 0.51 1.26 -34.48
N ARG A 15 0.92 2.34 -35.19
CA ARG A 15 1.20 2.23 -36.63
C ARG A 15 2.22 3.24 -37.12
N ALA A 16 3.12 2.70 -37.94
CA ALA A 16 4.23 3.34 -38.62
C ALA A 16 3.79 4.26 -39.78
N GLY A 17 4.64 5.24 -40.09
CA GLY A 17 4.57 6.09 -41.28
C GLY A 17 5.98 6.47 -41.71
N LEU A 18 6.36 6.00 -42.89
CA LEU A 18 7.68 6.00 -43.52
C LEU A 18 7.78 7.16 -44.52
N THR A 19 8.86 7.95 -44.55
CA THR A 19 9.56 8.40 -45.78
C THR A 19 10.70 9.40 -45.50
N GLY A 20 11.83 9.24 -46.20
CA GLY A 20 12.84 10.29 -46.39
C GLY A 20 14.30 9.81 -46.44
N LEU A 21 14.79 9.45 -47.63
CA LEU A 21 16.20 9.19 -47.95
C LEU A 21 17.10 10.43 -47.70
N ILE A 22 18.40 10.22 -47.40
CA ILE A 22 19.58 10.60 -48.25
C ILE A 22 20.92 10.41 -47.47
N ALA A 23 21.82 9.65 -48.13
CA ALA A 23 23.29 9.69 -48.22
C ALA A 23 24.27 9.58 -47.00
N ALA A 24 25.13 8.56 -47.15
CA ALA A 24 26.61 8.58 -47.17
C ALA A 24 27.45 8.66 -45.88
N ALA A 25 28.05 7.49 -45.57
CA ALA A 25 29.45 7.20 -45.21
C ALA A 25 30.18 8.06 -44.17
N ILE A 26 30.65 7.40 -43.09
CA ILE A 26 32.00 7.54 -42.50
C ILE A 26 32.36 6.23 -41.77
N VAL A 27 33.62 5.86 -41.91
CA VAL A 27 34.31 4.67 -41.42
C VAL A 27 35.02 4.98 -40.10
N MET A 28 34.94 4.05 -39.11
CA MET A 28 35.95 3.66 -38.08
C MET A 28 35.37 3.40 -36.66
N PRO A 29 35.99 2.48 -35.90
CA PRO A 29 35.40 1.79 -34.76
C PRO A 29 35.66 2.54 -33.45
N SER A 30 34.77 2.37 -32.48
CA SER A 30 35.06 2.69 -31.08
C SER A 30 34.25 1.77 -30.18
N ALA A 31 34.95 0.78 -29.63
CA ALA A 31 34.52 0.13 -28.41
C ALA A 31 34.50 1.20 -27.30
N LEU A 32 33.31 1.63 -26.92
CA LEU A 32 33.06 2.40 -25.71
C LEU A 32 32.07 1.61 -24.88
N THR A 33 32.66 0.79 -24.01
CA THR A 33 32.35 0.70 -22.58
C THR A 33 30.92 1.05 -22.17
N ALA A 34 30.27 0.03 -21.60
CA ALA A 34 29.09 0.11 -20.76
C ALA A 34 29.01 1.43 -19.97
N SER A 35 27.99 2.23 -20.26
CA SER A 35 27.38 3.05 -19.22
C SER A 35 26.14 2.30 -18.77
N ALA A 36 26.35 1.43 -17.79
CA ALA A 36 25.29 1.04 -16.90
C ALA A 36 24.57 2.33 -16.49
N THR A 37 23.34 2.52 -16.95
CA THR A 37 22.43 3.39 -16.24
C THR A 37 22.23 2.74 -14.89
N GLU A 38 23.08 3.12 -13.93
CA GLU A 38 22.74 3.07 -12.52
C GLU A 38 21.37 3.73 -12.43
N ARG A 39 20.34 2.87 -12.35
CA ARG A 39 19.04 3.28 -11.86
C ARG A 39 19.35 4.02 -10.56
N PRO A 40 18.96 5.31 -10.42
CA PRO A 40 19.16 6.02 -9.18
C PRO A 40 18.63 5.11 -8.08
N GLY A 41 19.49 4.87 -7.11
CA GLY A 41 19.34 3.82 -6.10
C GLY A 41 17.88 3.70 -5.70
N ARG A 42 17.36 2.47 -5.80
CA ARG A 42 16.20 2.05 -5.02
C ARG A 42 16.41 2.71 -3.66
N GLN A 43 15.57 3.69 -3.36
CA GLN A 43 15.56 4.34 -2.07
C GLN A 43 15.32 3.19 -1.08
N ASP A 44 16.41 2.76 -0.44
CA ASP A 44 16.39 2.24 0.91
C ASP A 44 15.71 3.34 1.72
N SER A 45 14.39 3.33 1.71
CA SER A 45 13.56 4.13 2.58
C SER A 45 13.70 3.53 3.97
N GLY A 46 14.86 3.77 4.58
CA GLY A 46 15.15 3.55 5.98
C GLY A 46 14.67 2.20 6.50
N GLU A 47 15.36 1.14 6.13
CA GLU A 47 15.45 -0.07 6.97
C GLU A 47 16.24 0.26 8.25
N ARG A 48 15.76 1.22 9.07
CA ARG A 48 15.87 1.00 10.51
C ARG A 48 14.99 -0.20 10.73
N GLU A 49 15.61 -1.37 10.89
CA GLU A 49 14.92 -2.59 11.27
C GLU A 49 14.02 -2.27 12.46
N MET A 50 12.74 -2.05 12.16
CA MET A 50 11.84 -1.23 12.99
C MET A 50 11.28 -2.14 14.07
N ASN A 51 12.11 -2.54 15.03
CA ASN A 51 11.74 -3.61 15.94
C ASN A 51 10.95 -3.07 17.15
N PHE A 52 9.63 -3.27 17.15
CA PHE A 52 8.74 -2.90 18.26
C PHE A 52 8.40 -4.08 19.18
N SER A 53 9.22 -5.15 19.18
CA SER A 53 8.99 -6.34 20.02
C SER A 53 9.11 -6.00 21.52
N HIS A 54 9.91 -5.00 21.85
CA HIS A 54 10.11 -4.52 23.22
C HIS A 54 8.91 -3.73 23.78
N VAL A 55 7.99 -3.26 22.92
CA VAL A 55 6.82 -2.48 23.32
C VAL A 55 5.74 -3.41 23.82
N THR A 56 5.82 -3.81 25.09
CA THR A 56 4.95 -4.83 25.69
C THR A 56 3.81 -4.29 26.53
N SER A 57 3.70 -2.96 26.68
CA SER A 57 2.67 -2.31 27.47
C SER A 57 2.12 -1.06 26.80
N HIS A 58 0.86 -0.74 27.09
CA HIS A 58 0.21 0.48 26.58
C HIS A 58 0.94 1.75 27.05
N ALA A 59 1.48 1.76 28.28
CA ALA A 59 2.24 2.91 28.79
C ALA A 59 3.52 3.18 27.98
N LEU A 60 4.23 2.12 27.56
CA LEU A 60 5.40 2.26 26.68
C LEU A 60 4.98 2.74 25.28
N ALA A 61 3.89 2.19 24.74
CA ALA A 61 3.37 2.63 23.46
C ALA A 61 2.96 4.11 23.49
N GLU A 62 2.27 4.57 24.53
CA GLU A 62 1.91 5.98 24.71
C GLU A 62 3.13 6.90 24.84
N ALA A 63 4.19 6.45 25.51
CA ALA A 63 5.44 7.21 25.58
C ALA A 63 6.07 7.39 24.19
N LEU A 64 6.01 6.37 23.34
CA LEU A 64 6.47 6.44 21.95
C LEU A 64 5.53 7.29 21.07
N VAL A 65 4.22 7.29 21.37
CA VAL A 65 3.27 8.20 20.71
C VAL A 65 3.60 9.66 21.01
N ARG A 66 3.92 9.99 22.27
CA ARG A 66 4.34 11.35 22.65
C ARG A 66 5.65 11.78 22.00
N ARG A 67 6.51 10.83 21.65
CA ARG A 67 7.77 11.08 20.91
C ARG A 67 7.56 11.20 19.40
N GLY A 68 6.41 10.76 18.89
CA GLY A 68 6.11 10.73 17.45
C GLY A 68 6.59 9.46 16.72
N ASP A 69 7.12 8.48 17.45
CA ASP A 69 7.58 7.21 16.86
C ASP A 69 6.41 6.27 16.52
N LEU A 70 5.36 6.31 17.34
CA LEU A 70 4.10 5.61 17.13
C LEU A 70 2.95 6.60 16.97
N ILE A 71 1.89 6.15 16.30
CA ILE A 71 0.62 6.84 16.21
C ILE A 71 -0.51 5.90 16.61
N ARG A 72 -1.60 6.47 17.11
CA ARG A 72 -2.82 5.72 17.40
C ARG A 72 -3.73 5.79 16.20
N VAL A 73 -3.99 4.65 15.58
CA VAL A 73 -4.83 4.54 14.39
C VAL A 73 -6.01 3.62 14.65
N ARG A 74 -7.10 3.85 13.91
CA ARG A 74 -8.24 2.94 13.89
C ARG A 74 -8.12 2.04 12.67
N PRO A 75 -7.81 0.75 12.85
CA PRO A 75 -7.59 -0.14 11.72
C PRO A 75 -8.92 -0.44 11.00
N PHE A 76 -10.07 -0.28 11.68
CA PHE A 76 -11.39 -0.24 11.04
C PHE A 76 -11.99 1.17 11.15
N PRO A 77 -11.89 2.01 10.10
CA PRO A 77 -12.46 3.35 10.09
C PRO A 77 -13.97 3.39 10.31
N GLU A 78 -14.47 4.42 11.00
CA GLU A 78 -15.91 4.66 11.20
C GLU A 78 -16.67 4.79 9.87
N ARG A 79 -16.04 5.38 8.85
CA ARG A 79 -16.61 5.51 7.49
C ARG A 79 -16.99 4.17 6.84
N PHE A 80 -16.40 3.07 7.30
CA PHE A 80 -16.70 1.72 6.84
C PHE A 80 -17.61 0.95 7.83
N GLY A 81 -18.11 1.61 8.87
CA GLY A 81 -18.90 1.00 9.95
C GLY A 81 -18.08 0.48 11.13
N GLY A 82 -16.81 0.88 11.25
CA GLY A 82 -15.97 0.52 12.39
C GLY A 82 -16.46 1.17 13.69
N PRO A 83 -16.42 0.46 14.83
CA PRO A 83 -16.89 1.00 16.10
C PRO A 83 -15.96 2.10 16.62
N ALA A 84 -16.54 3.14 17.21
CA ALA A 84 -15.83 4.26 17.84
C ALA A 84 -15.29 3.90 19.24
N THR A 85 -14.82 2.66 19.43
CA THR A 85 -14.41 2.15 20.74
C THR A 85 -12.89 2.09 20.88
N PRO A 86 -12.36 2.16 22.11
CA PRO A 86 -10.93 2.05 22.35
C PRO A 86 -10.34 0.70 21.90
N GLU A 87 -11.14 -0.37 21.82
CA GLU A 87 -10.66 -1.67 21.29
C GLU A 87 -10.37 -1.62 19.78
N ASN A 88 -11.01 -0.71 19.04
CA ASN A 88 -10.73 -0.45 17.63
C ASN A 88 -9.63 0.61 17.45
N SER A 89 -8.68 0.66 18.37
CA SER A 89 -7.50 1.51 18.25
C SER A 89 -6.25 0.65 18.45
N VAL A 90 -5.31 0.78 17.53
CA VAL A 90 -4.01 0.10 17.59
C VAL A 90 -2.90 1.13 17.50
N TYR A 91 -1.76 0.79 18.11
CA TYR A 91 -0.54 1.56 17.95
C TYR A 91 0.21 1.05 16.73
N VAL A 92 0.55 1.93 15.80
CA VAL A 92 1.38 1.60 14.65
C VAL A 92 2.50 2.62 14.52
N PRO A 93 3.62 2.29 13.88
CA PRO A 93 4.68 3.24 13.57
C PRO A 93 4.16 4.36 12.66
N ALA A 94 4.67 5.58 12.85
CA ALA A 94 4.19 6.76 12.11
C ALA A 94 4.31 6.63 10.59
N ASN A 95 5.34 5.92 10.10
CA ASN A 95 5.53 5.66 8.67
C ASN A 95 4.44 4.76 8.04
N THR A 96 3.66 4.05 8.85
CA THR A 96 2.63 3.12 8.39
C THR A 96 1.33 3.84 8.01
N GLU A 97 1.17 5.12 8.39
CA GLU A 97 -0.02 5.91 8.10
C GLU A 97 -0.34 5.95 6.61
N VAL A 98 0.67 6.20 5.77
CA VAL A 98 0.49 6.28 4.31
C VAL A 98 0.06 4.93 3.71
N ALA A 99 0.60 3.82 4.22
CA ALA A 99 0.21 2.49 3.76
C ALA A 99 -1.24 2.15 4.16
N LEU A 100 -1.66 2.56 5.36
CA LEU A 100 -3.04 2.40 5.82
C LEU A 100 -4.01 3.22 4.98
N ASP A 101 -3.67 4.48 4.70
CA ASP A 101 -4.51 5.37 3.89
C ASP A 101 -4.72 4.80 2.48
N PHE A 102 -3.65 4.35 1.82
CA PHE A 102 -3.75 3.69 0.52
C PHE A 102 -4.62 2.43 0.54
N ALA A 103 -4.49 1.61 1.60
CA ALA A 103 -5.33 0.44 1.75
C ALA A 103 -6.80 0.81 1.96
N HIS A 104 -7.08 1.85 2.76
CA HIS A 104 -8.45 2.32 2.99
C HIS A 104 -9.07 2.94 1.74
N ASP A 105 -8.31 3.67 0.92
CA ASP A 105 -8.77 4.20 -0.37
C ASP A 105 -9.11 3.08 -1.34
N ARG A 106 -8.26 2.05 -1.42
CA ARG A 106 -8.54 0.85 -2.21
C ARG A 106 -9.83 0.18 -1.77
N ILE A 107 -10.04 0.03 -0.46
CA ILE A 107 -11.26 -0.55 0.13
C ILE A 107 -12.48 0.32 -0.17
N SER A 108 -12.36 1.64 -0.08
CA SER A 108 -13.44 2.57 -0.42
C SER A 108 -13.93 2.36 -1.84
N GLY A 109 -13.01 2.28 -2.82
CA GLY A 109 -13.37 2.00 -4.20
C GLY A 109 -14.08 0.64 -4.39
N LEU A 110 -13.75 -0.38 -3.58
CA LEU A 110 -14.44 -1.67 -3.62
C LEU A 110 -15.87 -1.58 -3.04
N ILE A 111 -16.07 -0.74 -2.02
CA ILE A 111 -17.40 -0.46 -1.44
C ILE A 111 -18.26 0.29 -2.46
N ASP A 112 -17.71 1.31 -3.11
CA ASP A 112 -18.41 2.13 -4.11
C ASP A 112 -18.86 1.29 -5.31
N LEU A 113 -18.01 0.36 -5.76
CA LEU A 113 -18.33 -0.62 -6.79
C LEU A 113 -19.28 -1.74 -6.33
N LYS A 114 -19.79 -1.69 -5.09
CA LYS A 114 -20.61 -2.71 -4.45
C LYS A 114 -20.00 -4.12 -4.56
N SER A 115 -18.67 -4.18 -4.56
CA SER A 115 -17.93 -5.43 -4.72
C SER A 115 -17.66 -6.10 -3.39
N ILE A 116 -17.73 -5.35 -2.30
CA ILE A 116 -17.66 -5.87 -0.93
C ILE A 116 -18.81 -5.27 -0.11
N ASP A 117 -19.36 -6.07 0.80
CA ASP A 117 -20.39 -5.66 1.76
C ASP A 117 -19.98 -5.96 3.22
N ARG A 118 -18.89 -6.70 3.40
CA ARG A 118 -18.35 -7.05 4.72
C ARG A 118 -16.84 -6.93 4.71
N MET A 119 -16.29 -6.37 5.78
CA MET A 119 -14.86 -6.32 6.04
C MET A 119 -14.57 -6.91 7.41
N VAL A 120 -13.48 -7.66 7.52
CA VAL A 120 -12.93 -8.14 8.78
C VAL A 120 -11.48 -7.70 8.85
N VAL A 121 -11.10 -7.03 9.93
CA VAL A 121 -9.74 -6.58 10.17
C VAL A 121 -9.09 -7.45 11.22
N LYS A 122 -7.91 -7.98 10.94
CA LYS A 122 -7.16 -8.87 11.81
C LYS A 122 -5.74 -8.35 12.00
N PRO A 123 -5.46 -7.60 13.07
CA PRO A 123 -4.10 -7.30 13.47
C PRO A 123 -3.39 -8.59 13.91
N ARG A 124 -2.14 -8.76 13.50
CA ARG A 124 -1.25 -9.85 13.89
C ARG A 124 -0.17 -9.29 14.79
N TYR A 125 -0.02 -9.87 15.98
CA TYR A 125 0.99 -9.46 16.96
C TYR A 125 2.09 -10.51 17.07
N ARG A 126 3.25 -10.09 17.55
CA ARG A 126 4.39 -10.96 17.81
C ARG A 126 4.76 -10.94 19.29
N GLY A 127 4.80 -12.13 19.91
CA GLY A 127 5.16 -12.29 21.31
C GLY A 127 4.22 -11.51 22.23
N LYS A 128 4.79 -10.64 23.07
CA LYS A 128 4.06 -9.79 24.03
C LYS A 128 3.90 -8.35 23.53
N SER A 129 4.24 -8.05 22.28
CA SER A 129 4.17 -6.69 21.76
C SER A 129 2.73 -6.23 21.59
N VAL A 130 2.45 -4.99 21.99
CA VAL A 130 1.17 -4.31 21.76
C VAL A 130 1.12 -3.59 20.40
N VAL A 131 2.22 -3.59 19.65
CA VAL A 131 2.30 -3.08 18.27
C VAL A 131 2.16 -4.28 17.31
N PRO A 132 1.19 -4.26 16.38
CA PRO A 132 1.03 -5.34 15.42
C PRO A 132 2.20 -5.35 14.42
N VAL A 133 2.62 -6.53 14.02
CA VAL A 133 3.61 -6.76 12.94
C VAL A 133 2.96 -6.72 11.57
N ALA A 134 1.66 -7.00 11.50
CA ALA A 134 0.89 -6.88 10.26
C ALA A 134 -0.59 -6.63 10.55
N ILE A 135 -1.31 -6.05 9.60
CA ILE A 135 -2.78 -5.96 9.62
C ILE A 135 -3.32 -6.59 8.35
N THR A 136 -4.19 -7.58 8.52
CA THR A 136 -4.88 -8.24 7.41
C THR A 136 -6.33 -7.76 7.31
N TYR A 137 -6.69 -7.24 6.15
CA TYR A 137 -8.05 -6.89 5.76
C TYR A 137 -8.64 -8.02 4.92
N ILE A 138 -9.74 -8.60 5.36
CA ILE A 138 -10.48 -9.63 4.63
C ILE A 138 -11.81 -9.02 4.21
N CYS A 139 -11.93 -8.68 2.94
CA CYS A 139 -13.11 -8.08 2.36
C CYS A 139 -13.92 -9.14 1.61
N LYS A 140 -15.23 -9.20 1.86
CA LYS A 140 -16.16 -10.18 1.26
C LYS A 140 -17.31 -9.44 0.58
N GLY A 141 -17.68 -9.93 -0.61
CA GLY A 141 -18.86 -9.48 -1.35
C GLY A 141 -19.90 -10.59 -1.48
N LYS A 142 -21.19 -10.24 -1.48
CA LYS A 142 -22.28 -11.19 -1.76
C LYS A 142 -22.10 -11.85 -3.13
N GLY A 143 -21.87 -13.16 -3.14
CA GLY A 143 -21.69 -13.94 -4.36
C GLY A 143 -20.38 -13.64 -5.13
N LYS A 144 -19.49 -12.80 -4.57
CA LYS A 144 -18.15 -12.53 -5.11
C LYS A 144 -17.11 -13.19 -4.21
N GLY A 145 -15.94 -13.49 -4.78
CA GLY A 145 -14.80 -14.01 -4.02
C GLY A 145 -14.35 -13.07 -2.90
N SER A 146 -13.58 -13.59 -1.94
CA SER A 146 -12.96 -12.77 -0.90
C SER A 146 -11.67 -12.12 -1.40
N ILE A 147 -11.50 -10.83 -1.11
CA ILE A 147 -10.26 -10.09 -1.36
C ILE A 147 -9.54 -9.95 -0.01
N THR A 148 -8.32 -10.45 0.05
CA THR A 148 -7.47 -10.34 1.23
C THR A 148 -6.31 -9.41 0.94
N MET A 149 -6.09 -8.42 1.80
CA MET A 149 -4.96 -7.49 1.74
C MET A 149 -4.23 -7.55 3.07
N THR A 150 -2.91 -7.68 3.06
CA THR A 150 -2.08 -7.65 4.26
C THR A 150 -1.11 -6.50 4.14
N ILE A 151 -1.03 -5.70 5.20
CA ILE A 151 -0.03 -4.65 5.36
C ILE A 151 0.95 -5.15 6.41
N ASP A 152 2.20 -5.37 6.01
CA ASP A 152 3.29 -5.60 6.95
C ASP A 152 3.73 -4.26 7.52
N ILE A 153 3.92 -4.23 8.84
CA ILE A 153 4.22 -3.02 9.59
C ILE A 153 5.69 -3.01 9.98
N TRP A 154 6.19 -4.14 10.52
CA TRP A 154 7.58 -4.34 10.91
C TRP A 154 7.91 -5.81 11.21
#